data_AF-A0A2L2Z911-F1
#
_entry.id   AF-A0A2L2Z911-F1
#
_cell.length_a   1.000
_cell.length_b   1.000
_cell.length_c   1.000
_cell.angle_alpha   90.00
_cell.angle_beta   90.00
_cell.angle_gamma   90.00
#
_symmetry.space_group_name_H-M   'P 1'
#
loop_
_entity.id
_entity.type
_entity.pdbx_description
1 polymer ?
#
loop_
_entity_poly.entity_id
_entity_poly.type
_entity_poly.pdbx_seq_one_letter_code
_entity_poly.pdbx_strand_id
1 'polypeptide(L)' 'NDYHIITCLSFIPRTTERNFILLFSLQCCYSFVGIIILGDQPLSLGPGCFYYVTIVHEFVHAIGFFHE' A
#
# COMPACT_ATOMS: atom_id res chain seq x y z
N ASN A 1 1.68 -9.34 10.98
CA ASN A 1 0.69 -9.03 12.02
C ASN A 1 1.18 -7.84 12.87
N ASP A 2 2.08 -7.02 12.34
CA ASP A 2 3.06 -6.33 13.19
C ASP A 2 2.73 -4.84 13.30
N TYR A 3 2.15 -4.24 12.27
CA TYR A 3 1.71 -2.85 12.29
C TYR A 3 0.50 -2.61 13.20
N HIS A 4 -0.37 -3.60 13.42
CA HIS A 4 -1.51 -3.47 14.35
C HIS A 4 -1.08 -3.36 15.83
N ILE A 5 0.15 -3.78 16.15
CA ILE A 5 0.68 -3.76 17.53
C ILE A 5 1.25 -2.38 17.87
N ILE A 6 1.76 -1.67 16.85
CA ILE A 6 2.50 -0.41 17.02
C ILE A 6 1.82 0.80 16.37
N THR A 7 0.76 0.58 15.59
CA THR A 7 -0.05 1.64 14.97
C THR A 7 -1.53 1.34 15.18
N CYS A 8 -2.37 2.37 15.03
CA CYS A 8 -3.83 2.21 14.99
C CYS A 8 -4.37 1.85 13.58
N LEU A 9 -3.49 1.52 12.62
CA LEU A 9 -3.89 1.26 11.25
C LEU A 9 -4.51 -0.12 11.09
N SER A 10 -5.52 -0.20 10.22
CA SER A 10 -6.16 -1.46 9.86
C SER A 10 -6.39 -1.53 8.36
N PHE A 11 -5.87 -2.58 7.73
CA PHE A 11 -6.16 -2.89 6.33
C PHE A 11 -7.31 -3.89 6.28
N ILE A 12 -8.37 -3.51 5.60
CA ILE A 12 -9.57 -4.33 5.42
C ILE A 12 -9.80 -4.61 3.93
N PRO A 13 -10.29 -5.80 3.56
CA PRO A 13 -10.73 -6.05 2.19
C PRO A 13 -11.82 -5.05 1.81
N ARG A 14 -11.66 -4.42 0.64
CA ARG A 14 -12.63 -3.48 0.10
C ARG A 14 -14.00 -4.16 -0.07
N THR A 15 -15.06 -3.45 0.29
CA THR A 15 -16.46 -3.80 0.01
C THR A 15 -17.06 -2.84 -1.02
N THR A 16 -17.29 -1.58 -0.64
CA THR A 16 -17.91 -0.54 -1.47
C THR A 16 -17.19 0.81 -1.37
N GLU A 17 -16.06 0.86 -0.66
CA GLU A 17 -15.31 2.08 -0.43
C GLU A 17 -14.89 2.71 -1.77
N ARG A 18 -15.04 4.03 -1.86
CA ARG A 18 -14.71 4.79 -3.07
C ARG A 18 -13.22 4.75 -3.35
N ASN A 19 -12.40 5.07 -2.34
CA ASN A 19 -10.95 5.08 -2.44
C ASN A 19 -10.39 3.83 -1.77
N PHE A 20 -9.51 3.12 -2.46
CA PHE A 20 -8.95 1.87 -1.96
C PHE A 20 -7.62 1.58 -2.65
N ILE A 21 -6.78 0.79 -2.00
CA ILE A 21 -5.53 0.31 -2.60
C ILE A 21 -5.86 -0.89 -3.49
N LEU A 22 -5.51 -0.81 -4.76
CA LEU A 22 -5.54 -1.91 -5.71
C LEU A 22 -4.15 -2.55 -5.76
N LEU A 23 -4.02 -3.74 -5.21
CA LEU A 23 -2.81 -4.55 -5.34
C LEU A 23 -2.78 -5.23 -6.70
N PHE A 24 -1.67 -5.10 -7.41
CA PHE A 24 -1.42 -5.80 -8.66
C PHE A 24 0.07 -6.10 -8.81
N SER A 25 0.40 -6.99 -9.74
CA SER A 25 1.78 -7.41 -10.01
C SER A 25 2.19 -7.00 -11.42
N LEU A 26 2.83 -5.84 -11.56
CA LEU A 26 3.55 -5.42 -12.79
C LEU A 26 5.06 -5.30 -12.51
N GLN A 27 5.79 -4.50 -13.29
CA GLN A 27 7.21 -4.26 -13.08
C GLN A 27 7.44 -3.37 -11.84
N CYS A 28 8.48 -3.70 -11.08
CA CYS A 28 8.95 -2.96 -9.91
C CYS A 28 7.96 -2.93 -8.71
N CYS A 29 8.42 -2.29 -7.63
CA CYS A 29 7.67 -2.04 -6.41
C CYS A 29 7.40 -0.53 -6.35
N TYR A 30 6.14 -0.13 -6.22
CA TYR A 30 5.79 1.29 -6.07
C TYR A 30 4.39 1.50 -5.50
N SER A 31 4.19 2.66 -4.89
CA SER A 31 2.89 3.21 -4.53
C SER A 31 2.86 4.72 -4.70
N PHE A 32 1.65 5.29 -4.77
CA PHE A 32 1.47 6.73 -4.60
C PHE A 32 1.64 7.13 -3.13
N VAL A 33 2.12 8.35 -2.89
CA VAL A 33 2.21 8.92 -1.54
C VAL A 33 0.86 9.48 -1.12
N GLY A 34 0.22 8.85 -0.13
CA GLY A 34 -1.08 9.24 0.39
C GLY A 34 -2.26 8.86 -0.52
N ILE A 35 -3.46 9.37 -0.18
CA ILE A 35 -4.70 9.07 -0.91
C ILE A 35 -4.81 9.97 -2.15
N ILE A 36 -4.95 9.36 -3.34
CA ILE A 36 -5.05 10.11 -4.61
C ILE A 36 -6.47 10.59 -4.97
N ILE A 37 -7.52 10.17 -4.23
CA ILE A 37 -8.95 10.57 -4.42
C ILE A 37 -9.50 10.24 -5.83
N LEU A 38 -8.86 9.32 -6.56
CA LEU A 38 -9.26 8.90 -7.91
C LEU A 38 -9.98 7.54 -7.94
N GLY A 39 -10.24 6.94 -6.79
CA GLY A 39 -10.83 5.62 -6.70
C GLY A 39 -9.78 4.53 -6.44
N ASP A 40 -9.54 3.69 -7.44
CA ASP A 40 -8.51 2.65 -7.37
C ASP A 40 -7.11 3.27 -7.36
N GLN A 41 -6.41 3.09 -6.24
CA GLN A 41 -5.04 3.53 -6.07
C GLN A 41 -4.08 2.35 -6.32
N PRO A 42 -3.33 2.34 -7.43
CA PRO A 42 -2.44 1.25 -7.74
C PRO A 42 -1.26 1.18 -6.76
N LEU A 43 -1.03 -0.01 -6.18
CA LEU A 43 0.21 -0.40 -5.50
C LEU A 43 0.77 -1.66 -6.17
N SER A 44 1.95 -1.54 -6.79
CA SER A 44 2.60 -2.64 -7.52
C SER A 44 3.49 -3.46 -6.58
N LEU A 45 3.26 -4.77 -6.55
CA LEU A 45 4.16 -5.75 -5.95
C LEU A 45 4.58 -6.76 -7.02
N GLY A 46 5.57 -6.36 -7.82
CA GLY A 46 6.12 -7.18 -8.90
C GLY A 46 7.06 -8.30 -8.45
N PRO A 47 7.67 -9.04 -9.40
CA PRO A 47 8.73 -9.99 -9.11
C PRO A 47 9.87 -9.33 -8.33
N GLY A 48 10.24 -9.91 -7.18
CA GLY A 48 11.25 -9.35 -6.27
C GLY A 48 10.71 -8.37 -5.22
N CYS A 49 9.41 -8.06 -5.21
CA CYS A 49 8.79 -7.16 -4.21
C CYS A 49 8.15 -7.89 -3.03
N PHE A 50 8.04 -9.23 -3.07
CA PHE A 50 7.39 -10.05 -2.04
C PHE A 50 8.27 -10.28 -0.80
N TYR A 51 8.98 -9.25 -0.38
CA TYR A 51 9.68 -9.20 0.90
C TYR A 51 8.88 -8.36 1.87
N TYR A 52 8.78 -8.81 3.13
CA TYR A 52 8.01 -8.13 4.16
C TYR A 52 8.35 -6.62 4.26
N VAL A 53 9.64 -6.29 4.25
CA VAL A 53 10.12 -4.90 4.33
C VAL A 53 9.67 -4.07 3.12
N THR A 54 9.76 -4.63 1.91
CA THR A 54 9.34 -3.95 0.68
C THR A 54 7.83 -3.72 0.66
N ILE A 55 7.04 -4.73 1.05
CA ILE A 55 5.59 -4.59 1.15
C ILE A 55 5.25 -3.47 2.14
N VAL A 56 5.83 -3.48 3.34
CA VAL A 56 5.61 -2.42 4.33
C VAL A 56 6.00 -1.05 3.80
N HIS A 57 7.14 -0.93 3.12
CA HIS A 57 7.61 0.32 2.49
C HIS A 57 6.58 0.89 1.51
N GLU A 58 6.04 0.08 0.60
CA GLU A 58 5.03 0.54 -0.36
C GLU A 58 3.70 0.93 0.32
N PHE A 59 3.31 0.22 1.38
CA PHE A 59 2.13 0.60 2.17
C PHE A 59 2.37 1.89 2.98
N VAL A 60 3.59 2.14 3.44
CA VAL A 60 3.98 3.39 4.12
C VAL A 60 3.92 4.57 3.16
N HIS A 61 4.29 4.38 1.89
CA HIS A 61 3.98 5.36 0.83
C HIS A 61 2.47 5.61 0.72
N ALA A 62 1.65 4.56 0.57
CA ALA A 62 0.20 4.69 0.47
C ALA A 62 -0.44 5.42 1.68
N ILE A 63 0.13 5.26 2.88
CA ILE A 63 -0.29 5.98 4.09
C ILE A 63 -0.01 7.49 4.01
N GLY A 64 1.06 7.91 3.31
CA GLY A 64 1.39 9.33 3.12
C GLY A 64 2.83 9.72 3.39
N PHE A 65 3.75 8.77 3.57
CA PHE A 65 5.15 9.07 3.87
C PHE A 65 6.00 9.08 2.59
N PHE A 66 6.88 10.08 2.49
CA PHE A 66 7.95 10.10 1.50
C PHE A 66 9.15 9.28 2.00
N HIS A 67 10.15 9.10 1.14
CA HIS A 67 11.48 8.72 1.61
C HIS A 67 11.98 9.73 2.65
N GLU A 68 12.71 9.23 3.64
CA GLU A 68 13.61 10.07 4.46
C GLU A 68 14.73 10.64 3.60
#